data_AF-A0A4Q4TEN8-F1
#
_entry.id   AF-A0A4Q4TEN8-F1
#
_cell.length_a   1.000
_cell.length_b   1.000
_cell.length_c   1.000
_cell.angle_alpha   90.00
_cell.angle_beta   90.00
_cell.angle_gamma   90.00
#
_symmetry.space_group_name_H-M   'P 1'
#
loop_
_entity.id
_entity.type
_entity.pdbx_description
1 polymer ?
#
loop_
_entity_poly.entity_id
_entity_poly.type
_entity_poly.pdbx_seq_one_letter_code
_entity_poly.pdbx_strand_id
1 'polypeptide(L)'
;MRTAKGSLAAPRVFFGSQKLFAKSFWSISRSPASMGENEESAASSDVAPGSRASKYSKLLALMDAGAADEQQNPGLSHQELAQDFSNAPIFTAAVDKFVHSALPPGEQTSELVPQYGLIGSRVGLGGTTASREDGLVIGNVNVPWSAFICGSQGAGKSHTLCCLLENALVTNNDAGALPHPLAGMVMHYDSYSSHNTTQVCEAAYLCSSCTPVTVLVSPSNIWAMKRLYSNLPGLAPGES
;
A
#
# COMPACT_ATOMS: atom_id res chain seq x y z
N MET A 1 -18.97 3.41 -30.25
CA MET A 1 -18.97 2.70 -28.96
C MET A 1 -19.69 1.38 -29.19
N ARG A 2 -18.96 0.26 -29.26
CA ARG A 2 -19.57 -1.07 -29.43
C ARG A 2 -19.13 -1.93 -28.26
N THR A 3 -20.09 -2.37 -27.46
CA THR A 3 -19.91 -3.38 -26.41
C THR A 3 -20.41 -4.70 -26.97
N ALA A 4 -19.60 -5.75 -26.88
CA ALA A 4 -20.04 -7.11 -27.12
C ALA A 4 -20.26 -7.78 -25.75
N LYS A 5 -21.52 -8.15 -25.47
CA LYS A 5 -21.90 -8.97 -24.32
C LYS A 5 -21.54 -10.43 -24.65
N GLY A 6 -20.78 -11.06 -23.77
CA GLY A 6 -20.58 -12.51 -23.74
C GLY A 6 -20.54 -12.96 -22.28
N SER A 7 -21.67 -13.46 -21.78
CA SER A 7 -21.74 -14.24 -20.55
C SER A 7 -21.28 -15.66 -20.87
N LEU A 8 -20.31 -16.19 -20.11
CA LEU A 8 -20.09 -17.64 -19.95
C LEU A 8 -19.32 -17.88 -18.65
N ALA A 9 -19.78 -18.88 -17.90
CA ALA A 9 -19.37 -19.22 -16.55
C ALA A 9 -17.88 -19.60 -16.42
N ALA A 10 -17.30 -19.27 -15.26
CA ALA A 10 -15.91 -19.50 -14.91
C ALA A 10 -15.58 -21.00 -14.76
N PRO A 11 -14.48 -21.52 -15.36
CA PRO A 11 -13.88 -22.75 -14.90
C PRO A 11 -12.99 -22.44 -13.69
N ARG A 12 -13.31 -23.05 -12.54
CA ARG A 12 -12.40 -23.10 -11.39
C ARG A 12 -11.19 -23.95 -11.78
N VAL A 13 -10.06 -23.31 -12.05
CA VAL A 13 -8.77 -23.99 -12.16
C VAL A 13 -7.86 -23.47 -11.05
N PHE A 14 -7.59 -24.36 -10.09
CA PHE A 14 -6.72 -24.14 -8.96
C PHE A 14 -5.28 -24.15 -9.46
N PHE A 15 -4.66 -22.97 -9.62
CA PHE A 15 -3.21 -22.86 -9.85
C PHE A 15 -2.55 -22.27 -8.61
N GLY A 16 -1.62 -23.03 -8.05
CA GLY A 16 -0.91 -22.71 -6.81
C GLY A 16 -0.09 -21.42 -6.87
N SER A 17 0.06 -20.83 -5.69
CA SER A 17 0.82 -19.63 -5.32
C SER A 17 1.98 -19.29 -6.28
N GLN A 18 1.74 -18.30 -7.14
CA GLN A 18 2.73 -17.74 -8.06
C GLN A 18 3.35 -16.49 -7.41
N LYS A 19 4.51 -16.67 -6.77
CA LYS A 19 5.42 -15.59 -6.33
C LYS A 19 6.10 -14.90 -7.53
N LEU A 20 5.33 -14.36 -8.46
CA LEU A 20 5.83 -13.91 -9.77
C LEU A 20 6.29 -12.45 -9.79
N PHE A 21 5.64 -11.54 -9.06
CA PHE A 21 5.93 -10.11 -9.22
C PHE A 21 7.27 -9.69 -8.63
N ALA A 22 7.61 -10.17 -7.44
CA ALA A 22 8.82 -9.74 -6.72
C ALA A 22 10.13 -10.27 -7.33
N LYS A 23 10.10 -11.40 -8.05
CA LYS A 23 11.33 -12.08 -8.52
C LYS A 23 11.85 -11.55 -9.86
N SER A 24 10.96 -11.25 -10.81
CA SER A 24 11.35 -10.83 -12.16
C SER A 24 11.97 -9.44 -12.21
N PHE A 25 11.66 -8.59 -11.22
CA PHE A 25 12.16 -7.21 -11.15
C PHE A 25 13.61 -7.10 -10.65
N TRP A 26 14.07 -8.05 -9.83
CA TRP A 26 15.37 -7.95 -9.14
C TRP A 26 16.59 -8.16 -10.05
N SER A 27 16.40 -8.73 -11.24
CA SER A 27 17.52 -9.04 -12.14
C SER A 27 18.06 -7.84 -12.91
N ILE A 28 17.35 -6.71 -12.96
CA ILE A 28 17.68 -5.61 -13.88
C ILE A 28 18.61 -4.55 -13.26
N SER A 29 18.83 -4.53 -11.94
CA SER A 29 19.43 -3.35 -11.30
C SER A 29 20.49 -3.62 -10.22
N ARG A 30 21.37 -4.62 -10.41
CA ARG A 30 22.56 -4.78 -9.55
C ARG A 30 23.84 -4.32 -10.27
N SER A 31 24.42 -3.22 -9.77
CA SER A 31 25.87 -3.03 -9.72
C SER A 31 26.26 -2.80 -8.26
N PRO A 32 27.42 -3.30 -7.80
CA PRO A 32 27.77 -3.35 -6.39
C PRO A 32 28.29 -1.98 -5.90
N ALA A 33 27.83 -1.54 -4.73
CA ALA A 33 28.40 -0.39 -4.02
C ALA A 33 29.04 -0.85 -2.71
N SER A 34 30.23 -0.31 -2.46
CA SER A 34 31.18 -0.61 -1.39
C SER A 34 30.71 -0.17 -0.01
N MET A 35 30.99 -1.00 0.99
CA MET A 35 30.79 -0.74 2.42
C MET A 35 31.69 0.39 2.93
N GLY A 36 31.11 1.27 3.75
CA GLY A 36 31.82 2.18 4.64
C GLY A 36 31.01 2.32 5.92
N GLU A 37 31.51 1.76 7.00
CA GLU A 37 30.93 1.79 8.35
C GLU A 37 31.31 3.11 9.03
N ASN A 38 30.38 3.71 9.78
CA ASN A 38 30.67 4.63 10.86
C ASN A 38 29.55 4.49 11.91
N GLU A 39 29.91 3.96 13.08
CA GLU A 39 29.10 3.91 14.29
C GLU A 39 29.09 5.28 14.97
N GLU A 40 27.91 5.78 15.32
CA GLU A 40 27.77 6.83 16.33
C GLU A 40 26.64 6.45 17.30
N SER A 41 27.02 6.28 18.55
CA SER A 41 26.20 5.86 19.67
C SER A 41 25.46 7.05 20.28
N ALA A 42 24.14 6.93 20.48
CA ALA A 42 23.34 7.94 21.16
C ALA A 42 22.49 7.30 22.27
N ALA A 43 22.61 7.91 23.45
CA ALA A 43 22.18 7.42 24.75
C ALA A 43 20.66 7.31 24.91
N SER A 44 20.27 6.30 25.68
CA SER A 44 18.94 6.08 26.24
C SER A 44 18.54 7.23 27.16
N SER A 45 17.36 7.80 26.94
CA SER A 45 16.67 8.58 27.97
C SER A 45 15.19 8.19 27.97
N ASP A 46 14.76 7.65 29.11
CA ASP A 46 13.37 7.38 29.45
C ASP A 46 12.58 8.69 29.46
N VAL A 47 11.55 8.79 28.62
CA VAL A 47 10.68 9.98 28.55
C VAL A 47 9.37 9.67 29.27
N ALA A 48 9.25 10.16 30.50
CA ALA A 48 7.96 10.32 31.16
C ALA A 48 7.15 11.42 30.44
N PRO A 49 5.82 11.29 30.30
CA PRO A 49 5.01 12.27 29.58
C PRO A 49 4.78 13.51 30.44
N GLY A 50 5.71 14.47 30.38
CA GLY A 50 5.47 15.83 30.84
C GLY A 50 4.40 16.49 29.97
N SER A 51 3.43 17.15 30.60
CA SER A 51 2.37 17.92 29.94
C SER A 51 2.97 19.02 29.05
N ARG A 52 3.21 18.68 27.78
CA ARG A 52 3.73 19.57 26.76
C ARG A 52 2.59 20.43 26.24
N ALA A 53 2.71 21.75 26.39
CA ALA A 53 1.73 22.70 25.86
C ALA A 53 1.42 22.41 24.38
N SER A 54 0.14 22.37 24.03
CA SER A 54 -0.31 21.97 22.69
C SER A 54 0.26 22.91 21.64
N LYS A 55 1.17 22.39 20.81
CA LYS A 55 1.79 23.09 19.67
C LYS A 55 0.75 23.58 18.65
N TYR A 56 -0.48 23.06 18.73
CA TYR A 56 -1.53 23.21 17.72
C TYR A 56 -2.66 24.15 18.13
N SER A 57 -2.56 24.86 19.26
CA SER A 57 -3.57 25.85 19.69
C SER A 57 -3.89 26.90 18.62
N LYS A 58 -2.88 27.32 17.84
CA LYS A 58 -3.07 28.23 16.70
C LYS A 58 -3.85 27.62 15.54
N LEU A 59 -3.77 26.31 15.35
CA LEU A 59 -4.52 25.60 14.30
C LEU A 59 -5.96 25.32 14.75
N LEU A 60 -6.16 25.00 16.04
CA LEU A 60 -7.48 24.88 16.64
C LEU A 60 -8.27 26.20 16.50
N ALA A 61 -7.63 27.33 16.79
CA ALA A 61 -8.23 28.65 16.57
C ALA A 61 -8.68 28.95 15.12
N LEU A 62 -8.13 28.25 14.11
CA LEU A 62 -8.59 28.38 12.72
C LEU A 62 -9.84 27.54 12.44
N MET A 63 -10.07 26.47 13.19
CA MET A 63 -11.24 25.60 13.09
C MET A 63 -12.37 26.07 14.00
N ASP A 64 -12.04 26.68 15.14
CA ASP A 64 -12.97 27.13 16.18
C ASP A 64 -13.66 28.47 15.89
N ALA A 65 -13.54 29.01 14.67
CA ALA A 65 -14.24 30.24 14.25
C ALA A 65 -15.79 30.10 14.23
N GLY A 66 -16.36 29.02 14.75
CA GLY A 66 -17.80 28.78 14.83
C GLY A 66 -18.28 27.71 15.82
N ALA A 67 -17.49 27.23 16.78
CA ALA A 67 -17.95 26.22 17.74
C ALA A 67 -17.58 26.58 19.18
N ALA A 68 -18.59 26.62 20.05
CA ALA A 68 -18.46 26.90 21.47
C ALA A 68 -17.97 25.67 22.23
N ASP A 69 -16.95 25.92 23.06
CA ASP A 69 -16.45 25.21 24.24
C ASP A 69 -17.08 23.84 24.58
N GLU A 70 -16.30 22.77 24.41
CA GLU A 70 -16.49 21.50 25.14
C GLU A 70 -15.26 21.20 25.99
N GLN A 71 -15.49 21.07 27.30
CA GLN A 71 -14.50 20.71 28.32
C GLN A 71 -13.82 19.35 28.00
N GLN A 72 -12.49 19.38 28.02
CA GLN A 72 -11.62 18.24 27.74
C GLN A 72 -11.44 17.33 28.96
N ASN A 73 -11.77 16.04 28.81
CA ASN A 73 -11.44 14.97 29.75
C ASN A 73 -10.00 14.47 29.45
N PRO A 74 -9.09 14.34 30.43
CA PRO A 74 -7.65 14.15 30.18
C PRO A 74 -7.21 12.70 29.95
N GLY A 75 -8.12 11.77 29.62
CA GLY A 75 -7.79 10.38 29.30
C GLY A 75 -8.43 9.95 28.00
N LEU A 76 -7.62 9.47 27.05
CA LEU A 76 -8.12 8.82 25.84
C LEU A 76 -8.86 7.53 26.27
N SER A 77 -10.15 7.48 26.00
CA SER A 77 -10.92 6.27 26.15
C SER A 77 -10.37 5.17 25.24
N HIS A 78 -10.50 3.91 25.64
CA HIS A 78 -10.13 2.75 24.82
C HIS A 78 -10.84 2.76 23.45
N GLN A 79 -12.05 3.30 23.41
CA GLN A 79 -12.85 3.47 22.20
C GLN A 79 -12.23 4.51 21.24
N GLU A 80 -11.77 5.66 21.75
CA GLU A 80 -11.06 6.67 20.95
C GLU A 80 -9.76 6.10 20.39
N LEU A 81 -9.00 5.35 21.18
CA LEU A 81 -7.77 4.70 20.70
C LEU A 81 -8.06 3.71 19.55
N ALA A 82 -9.09 2.88 19.70
CA ALA A 82 -9.50 1.93 18.66
C ALA A 82 -9.96 2.65 17.39
N GLN A 83 -10.74 3.73 17.55
CA GLN A 83 -11.22 4.55 16.44
C GLN A 83 -10.05 5.23 15.71
N ASP A 84 -9.11 5.84 16.44
CA ASP A 84 -7.93 6.47 15.87
C ASP A 84 -7.07 5.47 15.11
N PHE A 85 -6.85 4.29 15.68
CA PHE A 85 -6.10 3.21 15.04
C PHE A 85 -6.80 2.69 13.78
N SER A 86 -8.11 2.47 13.84
CA SER A 86 -8.90 2.02 12.68
C SER A 86 -8.85 3.00 11.51
N ASN A 87 -8.63 4.29 11.79
CA ASN A 87 -8.51 5.37 10.82
C ASN A 87 -7.06 5.61 10.32
N ALA A 88 -6.07 4.90 10.88
CA ALA A 88 -4.68 5.07 10.50
C ALA A 88 -4.44 4.48 9.10
N PRO A 89 -3.98 5.27 8.11
CA PRO A 89 -3.79 4.78 6.74
C PRO A 89 -2.59 3.83 6.62
N ILE A 90 -1.55 4.06 7.43
CA ILE A 90 -0.34 3.24 7.47
C ILE A 90 0.05 3.07 8.95
N PHE A 91 0.32 1.85 9.35
CA PHE A 91 0.74 1.52 10.71
C PHE A 91 1.80 0.41 10.70
N THR A 92 2.45 0.17 11.84
CA THR A 92 3.33 -0.98 12.01
C THR A 92 2.65 -2.08 12.80
N ALA A 93 3.06 -3.34 12.59
CA ALA A 93 2.52 -4.46 13.36
C ALA A 93 2.74 -4.30 14.89
N ALA A 94 3.78 -3.57 15.30
CA ALA A 94 3.99 -3.23 16.71
C ALA A 94 2.84 -2.38 17.30
N VAL A 95 2.33 -1.41 16.52
CA VAL A 95 1.22 -0.54 16.93
C VAL A 95 -0.06 -1.35 16.99
N ASP A 96 -0.28 -2.22 16.00
CA ASP A 96 -1.42 -3.15 15.98
C ASP A 96 -1.46 -4.03 17.25
N LYS A 97 -0.35 -4.68 17.59
CA LYS A 97 -0.22 -5.46 18.83
C LYS A 97 -0.47 -4.62 20.09
N PHE A 98 0.08 -3.41 20.13
CA PHE A 98 -0.10 -2.52 21.28
C PHE A 98 -1.57 -2.17 21.48
N VAL A 99 -2.28 -1.77 20.42
CA VAL A 99 -3.70 -1.43 20.48
C VAL A 99 -4.54 -2.63 20.94
N HIS A 100 -4.32 -3.81 20.37
CA HIS A 100 -5.01 -5.04 20.80
C HIS A 100 -4.65 -5.46 22.24
N SER A 101 -3.46 -5.13 22.75
CA SER A 101 -3.10 -5.38 24.15
C SER A 101 -3.72 -4.40 25.14
N ALA A 102 -4.05 -3.19 24.67
CA ALA A 102 -4.67 -2.14 25.47
C ALA A 102 -6.19 -2.28 25.53
N LEU A 103 -6.82 -3.04 24.64
CA LEU A 103 -8.28 -3.23 24.59
C LEU A 103 -8.77 -4.33 25.54
N PRO A 104 -9.98 -4.19 26.11
CA PRO A 104 -10.54 -5.18 27.02
C PRO A 104 -10.84 -6.52 26.30
N PRO A 105 -10.73 -7.66 27.01
CA PRO A 105 -10.84 -9.01 26.42
C PRO A 105 -12.21 -9.40 25.83
N GLY A 106 -13.19 -8.47 25.79
CA GLY A 106 -14.51 -8.65 25.16
C GLY A 106 -14.69 -7.97 23.79
N GLU A 107 -13.78 -7.08 23.39
CA GLU A 107 -13.82 -6.38 22.08
C GLU A 107 -12.84 -6.94 21.05
N GLN A 108 -12.02 -7.93 21.45
CA GLN A 108 -10.94 -8.56 20.67
C GLN A 108 -11.41 -9.33 19.41
N THR A 109 -12.70 -9.29 19.06
CA THR A 109 -13.30 -10.11 17.99
C THR A 109 -13.64 -9.33 16.72
N SER A 110 -13.54 -7.99 16.72
CA SER A 110 -13.55 -7.22 15.47
C SER A 110 -12.10 -6.91 15.12
N GLU A 111 -11.59 -7.48 14.02
CA GLU A 111 -10.37 -6.97 13.42
C GLU A 111 -10.59 -5.47 13.20
N LEU A 112 -9.83 -4.60 13.88
CA LEU A 112 -9.98 -3.15 13.74
C LEU A 112 -9.69 -2.69 12.31
N VAL A 113 -8.92 -3.50 11.58
CA VAL A 113 -8.54 -3.30 10.19
C VAL A 113 -8.79 -4.61 9.42
N PRO A 114 -10.04 -4.93 9.01
CA PRO A 114 -10.35 -6.17 8.30
C PRO A 114 -9.79 -6.27 6.88
N GLN A 115 -9.25 -5.17 6.34
CA GLN A 115 -8.60 -5.16 5.03
C GLN A 115 -7.30 -4.37 5.10
N TYR A 116 -6.21 -5.06 4.86
CA TYR A 116 -4.88 -4.53 4.99
C TYR A 116 -3.93 -5.26 4.06
N GLY A 117 -2.78 -4.65 3.80
CA GLY A 117 -1.71 -5.36 3.13
C GLY A 117 -0.34 -4.80 3.43
N LEU A 118 0.66 -5.65 3.28
CA LEU A 118 2.05 -5.34 3.55
C LEU A 118 2.57 -4.35 2.50
N ILE A 119 3.12 -3.23 2.95
CA ILE A 119 3.79 -2.25 2.08
C ILE A 119 5.31 -2.44 2.13
N GLY A 120 5.84 -2.88 3.27
CA GLY A 120 7.27 -3.09 3.44
C GLY A 120 7.67 -3.40 4.87
N SER A 121 8.94 -3.20 5.17
CA SER A 121 9.48 -3.41 6.51
C SER A 121 10.54 -2.36 6.84
N ARG A 122 10.58 -1.92 8.09
CA ARG A 122 11.60 -1.02 8.61
C ARG A 122 12.93 -1.76 8.75
N VAL A 123 13.96 -1.24 8.07
CA VAL A 123 15.33 -1.73 8.21
C VAL A 123 15.96 -1.06 9.42
N GLY A 124 16.63 -1.82 10.29
CA GLY A 124 17.43 -1.27 11.39
C GLY A 124 16.67 -0.99 12.70
N LEU A 125 15.69 -1.81 13.10
CA LEU A 125 15.29 -1.87 14.51
C LEU A 125 16.46 -2.48 15.31
N GLY A 126 17.47 -1.67 15.61
CA GLY A 126 18.70 -2.03 16.32
C GLY A 126 18.53 -2.22 17.83
N GLY A 127 17.43 -2.84 18.27
CA GLY A 127 17.23 -3.22 19.66
C GLY A 127 17.25 -4.74 19.78
N THR A 128 18.01 -5.28 20.73
CA THR A 128 18.11 -6.71 21.03
C THR A 128 16.79 -7.38 21.43
N THR A 129 15.70 -6.62 21.54
CA THR A 129 14.39 -7.02 22.04
C THR A 129 13.23 -6.86 21.05
N ALA A 130 13.42 -6.18 19.91
CA ALA A 130 12.33 -5.95 18.96
C ALA A 130 12.23 -7.09 17.94
N SER A 131 11.04 -7.68 17.80
CA SER A 131 10.84 -8.76 16.83
C SER A 131 10.91 -8.21 15.41
N ARG A 132 11.30 -9.05 14.45
CA ARG A 132 11.28 -8.66 13.03
C ARG A 132 9.87 -8.33 12.55
N GLU A 133 8.83 -8.94 13.15
CA GLU A 133 7.45 -8.65 12.81
C GLU A 133 7.03 -7.22 13.20
N ASP A 134 7.56 -6.67 14.29
CA ASP A 134 7.26 -5.32 14.76
C ASP A 134 7.67 -4.23 13.75
N GLY A 135 8.63 -4.55 12.89
CA GLY A 135 9.10 -3.69 11.81
C GLY A 135 8.23 -3.75 10.55
N LEU A 136 7.24 -4.64 10.44
CA LEU A 136 6.36 -4.71 9.27
C LEU A 136 5.50 -3.45 9.17
N VAL A 137 5.44 -2.87 7.97
CA VAL A 137 4.66 -1.68 7.65
C VAL A 137 3.46 -2.12 6.82
N ILE A 138 2.27 -1.83 7.35
CA ILE A 138 0.99 -2.28 6.83
C ILE A 138 0.19 -1.08 6.35
N GLY A 139 -0.42 -1.21 5.17
CA GLY A 139 -1.39 -0.26 4.64
C GLY A 139 -2.80 -0.68 4.99
N ASN A 140 -3.57 0.25 5.51
CA ASN A 140 -5.00 0.10 5.77
C ASN A 140 -5.78 0.42 4.48
N VAL A 141 -6.55 -0.54 3.99
CA VAL A 141 -7.33 -0.40 2.75
C VAL A 141 -8.79 -0.03 3.04
N ASN A 142 -9.20 0.00 4.31
CA ASN A 142 -10.57 0.34 4.73
C ASN A 142 -10.85 1.82 4.82
N VAL A 143 -9.81 2.63 4.87
CA VAL A 143 -9.94 4.07 5.09
C VAL A 143 -9.55 4.81 3.82
N PRO A 144 -10.22 5.93 3.49
CA PRO A 144 -9.81 6.74 2.36
C PRO A 144 -8.54 7.51 2.72
N TRP A 145 -7.49 7.34 1.92
CA TRP A 145 -6.28 8.16 2.03
C TRP A 145 -5.63 8.38 0.66
N SER A 146 -4.76 9.36 0.61
CA SER A 146 -4.00 9.72 -0.59
C SER A 146 -2.52 9.77 -0.25
N ALA A 147 -1.68 9.41 -1.21
CA ALA A 147 -0.24 9.39 -1.03
C ALA A 147 0.48 9.95 -2.25
N PHE A 148 1.58 10.65 -1.99
CA PHE A 148 2.54 11.05 -3.00
C PHE A 148 3.82 10.25 -2.78
N ILE A 149 4.23 9.48 -3.80
CA ILE A 149 5.44 8.66 -3.74
C ILE A 149 6.56 9.39 -4.49
N CYS A 150 7.56 9.86 -3.74
CA CYS A 150 8.73 10.55 -4.27
C CYS A 150 10.02 9.88 -3.79
N GLY A 151 11.15 10.20 -4.42
CA GLY A 151 12.44 9.56 -4.12
C GLY A 151 13.37 9.52 -5.33
N SER A 152 14.65 9.25 -5.07
CA SER A 152 15.68 9.12 -6.10
C SER A 152 15.39 7.96 -7.08
N GLN A 153 16.05 7.96 -8.22
CA GLN A 153 15.99 6.84 -9.15
C GLN A 153 16.43 5.55 -8.43
N GLY A 154 15.67 4.46 -8.60
CA GLY A 154 15.97 3.19 -7.93
C GLY A 154 15.51 3.09 -6.46
N ALA A 155 14.92 4.14 -5.87
CA ALA A 155 14.44 4.10 -4.47
C ALA A 155 13.20 3.21 -4.21
N GLY A 156 12.69 2.51 -5.24
CA GLY A 156 11.53 1.63 -5.09
C GLY A 156 10.16 2.31 -5.18
N LYS A 157 10.06 3.52 -5.75
CA LYS A 157 8.77 4.22 -5.92
C LYS A 157 7.70 3.39 -6.64
N SER A 158 8.07 2.80 -7.78
CA SER A 158 7.21 1.90 -8.56
C SER A 158 6.84 0.66 -7.77
N HIS A 159 7.79 0.10 -7.01
CA HIS A 159 7.55 -1.03 -6.14
C HIS A 159 6.50 -0.71 -5.06
N THR A 160 6.63 0.43 -4.37
CA THR A 160 5.63 0.88 -3.40
C THR A 160 4.26 1.06 -4.05
N LEU A 161 4.19 1.66 -5.24
CA LEU A 161 2.93 1.78 -5.98
C LEU A 161 2.31 0.42 -6.30
N CYS A 162 3.10 -0.54 -6.77
CA CYS A 162 2.63 -1.90 -7.04
C CYS A 162 2.10 -2.58 -5.79
N CYS A 163 2.79 -2.47 -4.63
CA CYS A 163 2.28 -3.03 -3.38
C CYS A 163 0.95 -2.41 -2.97
N LEU A 164 0.77 -1.09 -3.13
CA LEU A 164 -0.51 -0.44 -2.85
C LEU A 164 -1.63 -0.93 -3.76
N LEU A 165 -1.36 -1.06 -5.07
CA LEU A 165 -2.33 -1.58 -6.03
C LEU A 165 -2.65 -3.06 -5.76
N GLU A 166 -1.65 -3.87 -5.45
CA GLU A 166 -1.80 -5.29 -5.14
C GLU A 166 -2.67 -5.48 -3.89
N ASN A 167 -2.39 -4.71 -2.83
CA ASN A 167 -3.15 -4.74 -1.59
C ASN A 167 -4.60 -4.26 -1.74
N ALA A 168 -4.90 -3.45 -2.77
CA ALA A 168 -6.23 -2.92 -3.02
C ALA A 168 -7.04 -3.74 -4.05
N LEU A 169 -6.39 -4.45 -4.97
CA LEU A 169 -7.04 -5.03 -6.16
C LEU A 169 -6.96 -6.56 -6.22
N VAL A 170 -5.94 -7.19 -5.62
CA VAL A 170 -5.66 -8.63 -5.81
C VAL A 170 -6.25 -9.44 -4.65
N THR A 171 -7.26 -10.27 -4.96
CA THR A 171 -7.83 -11.25 -4.01
C THR A 171 -6.84 -12.36 -3.68
N ASN A 172 -6.94 -12.92 -2.47
CA ASN A 172 -6.22 -14.14 -2.05
C ASN A 172 -4.69 -14.02 -2.18
N ASN A 173 -4.14 -12.86 -1.80
CA ASN A 173 -2.71 -12.65 -1.72
C ASN A 173 -2.16 -13.05 -0.35
N ASP A 174 -0.95 -13.60 -0.31
CA ASP A 174 -0.23 -13.92 0.93
C ASP A 174 0.28 -12.65 1.66
N ALA A 175 0.21 -11.48 1.02
CA ALA A 175 0.72 -10.21 1.57
C ALA A 175 -0.29 -9.43 2.43
N GLY A 176 -1.52 -9.91 2.62
CA GLY A 176 -2.55 -9.19 3.37
C GLY A 176 -3.92 -9.87 3.39
N ALA A 177 -4.91 -9.17 3.94
CA ALA A 177 -6.31 -9.57 3.90
C ALA A 177 -7.10 -8.59 3.03
N LEU A 178 -7.78 -9.12 2.00
CA LEU A 178 -8.63 -8.33 1.09
C LEU A 178 -9.91 -9.11 0.75
N PRO A 179 -10.87 -9.22 1.69
CA PRO A 179 -12.18 -9.82 1.45
C PRO A 179 -13.02 -9.07 0.40
N HIS A 180 -12.84 -7.76 0.27
CA HIS A 180 -13.59 -6.90 -0.66
C HIS A 180 -12.64 -6.08 -1.55
N PRO A 181 -12.16 -6.65 -2.67
CA PRO A 181 -11.29 -5.95 -3.60
C PRO A 181 -11.92 -4.67 -4.13
N LEU A 182 -11.10 -3.64 -4.26
CA LEU A 182 -11.48 -2.36 -4.81
C LEU A 182 -11.41 -2.37 -6.34
N ALA A 183 -12.04 -1.37 -6.95
CA ALA A 183 -11.81 -1.05 -8.36
C ALA A 183 -10.72 0.03 -8.47
N GLY A 184 -9.80 -0.14 -9.41
CA GLY A 184 -8.68 0.79 -9.62
C GLY A 184 -8.73 1.47 -10.97
N MET A 185 -8.37 2.76 -11.01
CA MET A 185 -8.10 3.49 -12.24
C MET A 185 -6.67 4.04 -12.17
N VAL A 186 -5.84 3.67 -13.14
CA VAL A 186 -4.45 4.15 -13.24
C VAL A 186 -4.32 5.07 -14.44
N MET A 187 -4.05 6.35 -14.17
CA MET A 187 -3.68 7.31 -15.21
C MET A 187 -2.16 7.35 -15.33
N HIS A 188 -1.65 6.72 -16.38
CA HIS A 188 -0.23 6.69 -16.66
C HIS A 188 0.12 7.75 -17.69
N TYR A 189 1.05 8.63 -17.32
CA TYR A 189 1.67 9.58 -18.22
C TYR A 189 3.09 9.10 -18.53
N ASP A 190 3.38 8.85 -19.80
CA ASP A 190 4.71 8.57 -20.31
C ASP A 190 5.03 9.53 -21.46
N SER A 191 6.25 10.04 -21.50
CA SER A 191 6.72 10.93 -22.56
C SER A 191 7.00 10.09 -23.80
N TYR A 192 6.04 10.02 -24.71
CA TYR A 192 6.14 9.28 -25.97
C TYR A 192 7.21 9.90 -26.89
N SER A 193 8.48 9.53 -26.69
CA SER A 193 9.62 10.07 -27.44
C SER A 193 9.97 9.25 -28.68
N SER A 194 9.67 7.93 -28.70
CA SER A 194 9.82 7.10 -29.90
C SER A 194 9.06 5.76 -29.80
N HIS A 195 8.71 5.17 -30.96
CA HIS A 195 8.07 3.85 -31.07
C HIS A 195 8.87 2.68 -30.45
N ASN A 196 10.16 2.88 -30.19
CA ASN A 196 11.08 1.84 -29.73
C ASN A 196 11.38 1.94 -28.21
N THR A 197 10.93 3.00 -27.54
CA THR A 197 11.22 3.26 -26.13
C THR A 197 9.97 3.22 -25.24
N THR A 198 8.77 3.16 -25.81
CA THR A 198 7.54 3.11 -25.02
C THR A 198 7.50 1.84 -24.16
N GLN A 199 7.48 2.03 -22.83
CA GLN A 199 7.34 0.93 -21.89
C GLN A 199 5.85 0.66 -21.63
N VAL A 200 5.54 -0.59 -21.33
CA VAL A 200 4.20 -0.94 -20.83
C VAL A 200 4.02 -0.32 -19.45
N CYS A 201 2.83 0.20 -19.17
CA CYS A 201 2.49 0.67 -17.83
C CYS A 201 2.67 -0.49 -16.83
N GLU A 202 3.48 -0.29 -15.78
CA GLU A 202 3.77 -1.33 -14.80
C GLU A 202 2.50 -1.89 -14.14
N ALA A 203 1.47 -1.05 -13.94
CA ALA A 203 0.19 -1.48 -13.40
C ALA A 203 -0.56 -2.46 -14.32
N ALA A 204 -0.26 -2.48 -15.62
CA ALA A 204 -0.90 -3.42 -16.54
C ALA A 204 -0.48 -4.87 -16.29
N TYR A 205 0.67 -5.10 -15.64
CA TYR A 205 1.09 -6.43 -15.25
C TYR A 205 0.18 -7.07 -14.17
N LEU A 206 -0.75 -6.33 -13.57
CA LEU A 206 -1.79 -6.91 -12.70
C LEU A 206 -2.62 -8.00 -13.42
N CYS A 207 -2.63 -8.05 -14.75
CA CYS A 207 -3.22 -9.18 -15.47
C CYS A 207 -2.57 -10.53 -15.10
N SER A 208 -1.29 -10.54 -14.73
CA SER A 208 -0.58 -11.74 -14.25
C SER A 208 -1.14 -12.30 -12.93
N SER A 209 -1.85 -11.50 -12.13
CA SER A 209 -2.51 -11.95 -10.89
C SER A 209 -3.98 -12.29 -11.09
N CYS A 210 -4.39 -12.62 -12.32
CA CYS A 210 -5.77 -12.89 -12.70
C CYS A 210 -6.72 -11.69 -12.46
N THR A 211 -6.19 -10.48 -12.34
CA THR A 211 -6.99 -9.25 -12.23
C THR A 211 -7.33 -8.77 -13.63
N PRO A 212 -8.62 -8.58 -13.99
CA PRO A 212 -8.99 -8.05 -15.29
C PRO A 212 -8.44 -6.63 -15.49
N VAL A 213 -7.66 -6.42 -16.56
CA VAL A 213 -7.08 -5.11 -16.91
C VAL A 213 -7.63 -4.65 -18.25
N THR A 214 -8.23 -3.46 -18.27
CA THR A 214 -8.67 -2.81 -19.51
C THR A 214 -7.79 -1.58 -19.79
N VAL A 215 -7.10 -1.58 -20.93
CA VAL A 215 -6.23 -0.46 -21.33
C VAL A 215 -6.99 0.46 -22.28
N LEU A 216 -7.19 1.71 -21.87
CA LEU A 216 -7.84 2.73 -22.68
C LEU A 216 -6.79 3.60 -23.36
N VAL A 217 -6.93 3.79 -24.67
CA VAL A 217 -5.95 4.49 -25.51
C VAL A 217 -6.64 5.43 -26.48
N SER A 218 -5.92 6.47 -26.91
CA SER A 218 -6.41 7.36 -27.97
C SER A 218 -6.67 6.56 -29.26
N PRO A 219 -7.77 6.83 -30.01
CA PRO A 219 -8.05 6.20 -31.29
C PRO A 219 -6.89 6.29 -32.29
N SER A 220 -6.11 7.37 -32.25
CA SER A 220 -4.95 7.58 -33.12
C SER A 220 -3.78 6.62 -32.86
N ASN A 221 -3.73 5.96 -31.70
CA ASN A 221 -2.60 5.14 -31.26
C ASN A 221 -2.99 3.68 -30.95
N ILE A 222 -4.21 3.28 -31.31
CA ILE A 222 -4.77 1.98 -30.92
C ILE A 222 -3.95 0.78 -31.41
N TRP A 223 -3.45 0.83 -32.66
CA TRP A 223 -2.71 -0.28 -33.24
C TRP A 223 -1.33 -0.48 -32.62
N ALA A 224 -0.63 0.62 -32.32
CA ALA A 224 0.67 0.55 -31.66
C ALA A 224 0.52 0.06 -30.22
N MET A 225 -0.48 0.56 -29.49
CA MET A 225 -0.76 0.11 -28.12
C MET A 225 -1.21 -1.35 -28.08
N LYS A 226 -2.07 -1.78 -29.01
CA LYS A 226 -2.47 -3.19 -29.11
C LYS A 226 -1.25 -4.10 -29.31
N ARG A 227 -0.31 -3.73 -30.18
CA ARG A 227 0.95 -4.47 -30.37
C ARG A 227 1.87 -4.42 -29.14
N LEU A 228 1.91 -3.30 -28.44
CA LEU A 228 2.76 -3.13 -27.24
C LEU A 228 2.25 -4.00 -26.08
N TYR A 229 0.93 -4.06 -25.88
CA TYR A 229 0.32 -4.78 -24.76
C TYR A 229 -0.01 -6.25 -25.09
N SER A 230 0.04 -6.68 -26.36
CA SER A 230 -0.38 -8.03 -26.78
C SER A 230 0.44 -9.19 -26.16
N ASN A 231 1.64 -8.90 -25.68
CA ASN A 231 2.56 -9.91 -25.14
C ASN A 231 2.66 -9.86 -23.60
N LEU A 232 1.72 -9.22 -22.92
CA LEU A 232 1.72 -9.17 -21.46
C LEU A 232 1.52 -10.58 -20.87
N PRO A 233 2.35 -10.98 -19.89
CA PRO A 233 2.18 -12.25 -19.20
C PRO A 233 0.87 -12.27 -18.42
N GLY A 234 0.11 -13.36 -18.53
CA GLY A 234 -1.18 -13.52 -17.83
C GLY A 234 -2.41 -13.01 -18.59
N LEU A 235 -2.25 -12.54 -19.84
CA LEU A 235 -3.39 -12.35 -20.73
C LEU A 235 -4.12 -13.67 -21.00
N ALA A 236 -5.44 -13.68 -20.89
CA ALA A 236 -6.25 -14.82 -21.32
C ALA A 236 -6.10 -15.02 -22.84
N PRO A 237 -5.97 -16.27 -23.33
CA PRO A 237 -5.86 -16.52 -24.77
C PRO A 237 -7.16 -16.08 -25.48
N GLY A 238 -7.10 -14.97 -26.22
CA GLY A 238 -8.20 -14.47 -27.05
C GLY A 238 -8.70 -13.04 -26.75
N GLU A 239 -8.16 -12.34 -25.74
CA GLU A 239 -8.59 -10.96 -25.39
C GLU A 239 -7.77 -9.83 -26.06
N SER A 240 -7.08 -10.10 -27.17
CA SER A 240 -6.26 -9.11 -27.90
C SER A 240 -7.05 -8.21 -28.84
#